data_AF-A0A4Q2UV12-F1
#
_entry.id   AF-A0A4Q2UV12-F1
#
_cell.length_a   1.000
_cell.length_b   1.000
_cell.length_c   1.000
_cell.angle_alpha   90.00
_cell.angle_beta   90.00
_cell.angle_gamma   90.00
#
_symmetry.space_group_name_H-M   'P 1'
#
loop_
_entity.id
_entity.type
_entity.pdbx_description
1 polymer ?
#
loop_
_entity_poly.entity_id
_entity_poly.type
_entity_poly.pdbx_seq_one_letter_code
_entity_poly.pdbx_strand_id
1 'polypeptide(L)'
;MKTTKLFLFSLLLVSCNNQPSKTNNETTQNQMHTEHTIIQVTEPTESINGKIDGFSGGCGYNKTPEQNSITLYQPRPRELSQINSILKFSGLASNFKIFSANIENAIATIVNNERYILYDPRLLAYTDQQSGDYWSSMSILAHEIGHHLAGHTISKKGSNPSDELEADKFSGFVLYKLGATLAQAKAAMETLGSETESLTHPAKQRRLAAIEKGWNEANETRYNSAIPPPPPDIDDFTGGMSEFNTENLLDEESYSALKSRNGNGSWVSDKCEGIITEVDEKNTTYEIYITKNGGSDESGLRVHDKVWVSLYDPWEAKQAVGRAGLSWLHAILVPGRRIRFAYGEEGTAPSRYFAYIKYLPAQ
;
A
#
# COMPACT_ATOMS: atom_id res chain seq x y z
N MET A 1 -75.75 15.97 17.33
CA MET A 1 -74.66 15.92 18.34
C MET A 1 -73.56 16.85 17.90
N LYS A 2 -73.14 17.72 18.83
CA LYS A 2 -72.20 18.86 18.76
C LYS A 2 -70.92 18.55 17.93
N THR A 3 -70.26 19.43 17.17
CA THR A 3 -70.32 20.88 16.89
C THR A 3 -69.28 21.14 15.76
N THR A 4 -69.62 21.79 14.63
CA THR A 4 -69.37 23.22 14.30
C THR A 4 -67.95 23.50 13.77
N LYS A 5 -67.78 23.62 12.44
CA LYS A 5 -67.65 24.83 11.57
C LYS A 5 -66.37 25.67 11.79
N LEU A 6 -65.70 26.05 10.69
CA LEU A 6 -65.61 27.44 10.19
C LEU A 6 -64.76 27.47 8.90
N PHE A 7 -65.36 27.80 7.75
CA PHE A 7 -65.38 29.11 7.05
C PHE A 7 -64.17 29.36 6.13
N LEU A 8 -64.46 29.47 4.84
CA LEU A 8 -63.75 30.38 3.94
C LEU A 8 -64.80 31.13 3.12
N PHE A 9 -64.85 32.45 3.31
CA PHE A 9 -65.75 33.38 2.64
C PHE A 9 -64.97 34.07 1.51
N SER A 10 -65.42 33.84 0.26
CA SER A 10 -65.74 34.80 -0.82
C SER A 10 -65.40 36.30 -0.59
N LEU A 11 -65.16 37.19 -1.56
CA LEU A 11 -65.25 37.27 -3.04
C LEU A 11 -64.77 38.71 -3.39
N LEU A 12 -64.06 39.00 -4.49
CA LEU A 12 -64.45 39.84 -5.68
C LEU A 12 -63.26 40.80 -5.96
N LEU A 13 -62.55 40.75 -7.10
CA LEU A 13 -62.84 41.26 -8.46
C LEU A 13 -62.72 42.79 -8.67
N VAL A 14 -62.37 43.14 -9.92
CA VAL A 14 -62.36 44.44 -10.65
C VAL A 14 -60.94 45.04 -10.82
N SER A 15 -60.47 45.56 -11.96
CA SER A 15 -60.78 45.52 -13.40
C SER A 15 -59.66 46.31 -14.13
N CYS A 16 -59.38 45.98 -15.40
CA CYS A 16 -58.39 46.61 -16.30
C CYS A 16 -58.69 48.09 -16.64
N ASN A 17 -57.69 48.96 -16.89
CA ASN A 17 -57.05 49.18 -18.21
C ASN A 17 -56.11 50.43 -18.29
N ASN A 18 -55.17 50.36 -19.26
CA ASN A 18 -54.46 51.42 -20.01
C ASN A 18 -53.03 51.89 -19.63
N GLN A 19 -52.12 51.44 -20.51
CA GLN A 19 -50.73 51.77 -20.89
C GLN A 19 -50.46 53.26 -21.26
N PRO A 20 -49.21 53.72 -21.62
CA PRO A 20 -48.03 52.96 -22.11
C PRO A 20 -46.63 53.41 -21.63
N SER A 21 -45.63 52.50 -21.67
CA SER A 21 -44.33 52.77 -22.32
C SER A 21 -43.42 51.54 -22.28
N LYS A 22 -42.77 51.30 -23.42
CA LYS A 22 -41.75 50.27 -23.70
C LYS A 22 -40.63 50.24 -22.66
N THR A 23 -40.23 49.06 -22.23
CA THR A 23 -38.84 48.76 -21.84
C THR A 23 -38.51 47.31 -22.18
N ASN A 24 -37.38 47.16 -22.87
CA ASN A 24 -36.84 45.90 -23.36
C ASN A 24 -36.37 45.00 -22.22
N ASN A 25 -36.52 43.70 -22.44
CA ASN A 25 -35.91 42.64 -21.65
C ASN A 25 -34.37 42.73 -21.74
N GLU A 26 -33.70 42.88 -20.61
CA GLU A 26 -32.37 42.32 -20.40
C GLU A 26 -32.31 41.63 -19.04
N THR A 27 -32.09 40.33 -19.10
CA THR A 27 -31.92 39.39 -18.00
C THR A 27 -30.57 39.67 -17.32
N THR A 28 -30.56 40.32 -16.16
CA THR A 28 -29.35 40.40 -15.33
C THR A 28 -29.17 39.08 -14.59
N GLN A 29 -28.36 38.18 -15.16
CA GLN A 29 -27.76 37.10 -14.39
C GLN A 29 -26.83 37.73 -13.35
N ASN A 30 -27.14 37.49 -12.07
CA ASN A 30 -26.23 37.77 -10.97
C ASN A 30 -24.99 36.87 -11.14
N GLN A 31 -23.92 37.43 -11.69
CA GLN A 31 -22.60 36.82 -11.65
C GLN A 31 -22.09 36.85 -10.21
N MET A 32 -22.06 35.68 -9.59
CA MET A 32 -21.28 35.43 -8.39
C MET A 32 -19.80 35.52 -8.80
N HIS A 33 -19.18 36.67 -8.59
CA HIS A 33 -17.74 36.83 -8.71
C HIS A 33 -17.07 35.97 -7.63
N THR A 34 -16.51 34.82 -8.02
CA THR A 34 -15.47 34.15 -7.23
C THR A 34 -14.20 34.98 -7.36
N GLU A 35 -13.86 35.74 -6.33
CA GLU A 35 -12.51 36.31 -6.20
C GLU A 35 -11.52 35.14 -6.18
N HIS A 36 -10.81 34.95 -7.30
CA HIS A 36 -9.63 34.11 -7.31
C HIS A 36 -8.52 34.86 -6.55
N THR A 37 -8.38 34.58 -5.26
CA THR A 37 -7.18 34.99 -4.51
C THR A 37 -5.97 34.41 -5.23
N ILE A 38 -5.17 35.26 -5.86
CA ILE A 38 -4.01 34.82 -6.64
C ILE A 38 -2.93 34.39 -5.63
N ILE A 39 -2.66 33.09 -5.54
CA ILE A 39 -1.60 32.55 -4.69
C ILE A 39 -0.25 32.84 -5.36
N GLN A 40 0.60 33.62 -4.67
CA GLN A 40 1.94 33.94 -5.14
C GLN A 40 2.93 32.97 -4.51
N VAL A 41 3.77 32.35 -5.33
CA VAL A 41 4.82 31.42 -4.88
C VAL A 41 6.17 31.93 -5.34
N THR A 42 7.06 32.12 -4.38
CA THR A 42 8.49 32.32 -4.61
C THR A 42 9.21 31.11 -4.02
N GLU A 43 9.86 30.29 -4.84
CA GLU A 43 10.59 29.13 -4.33
C GLU A 43 11.91 29.54 -3.67
N PRO A 44 12.34 28.83 -2.60
CA PRO A 44 13.61 29.10 -1.96
C PRO A 44 14.78 28.73 -2.87
N THR A 45 15.90 29.42 -2.72
CA THR A 45 17.21 29.01 -3.26
C THR A 45 18.14 28.63 -2.09
N GLU A 46 19.40 28.29 -2.37
CA GLU A 46 20.39 28.03 -1.32
C GLU A 46 20.65 29.25 -0.42
N SER A 47 20.43 30.46 -0.93
CA SER A 47 20.78 31.72 -0.25
C SER A 47 19.57 32.58 0.14
N ILE A 48 18.39 32.31 -0.40
CA ILE A 48 17.19 33.13 -0.20
C ILE A 48 16.01 32.24 0.16
N ASN A 49 15.30 32.59 1.23
CA ASN A 49 14.07 31.91 1.62
C ASN A 49 12.95 32.20 0.61
N GLY A 50 12.15 31.19 0.34
CA GLY A 50 10.94 31.31 -0.48
C GLY A 50 9.74 31.72 0.36
N LYS A 51 8.59 31.86 -0.29
CA LYS A 51 7.34 32.24 0.33
C LYS A 51 6.13 31.79 -0.49
N ILE A 52 5.05 31.41 0.19
CA ILE A 52 3.71 31.27 -0.39
C ILE A 52 2.81 32.32 0.26
N ASP A 53 2.30 33.26 -0.52
CA ASP A 53 1.37 34.30 -0.10
C ASP A 53 -0.04 34.05 -0.64
N GLY A 54 -1.07 34.31 0.18
CA GLY A 54 -2.46 34.00 -0.17
C GLY A 54 -2.83 32.54 0.07
N PHE A 55 -2.06 31.85 0.91
CA PHE A 55 -2.26 30.43 1.20
C PHE A 55 -3.63 30.23 1.86
N SER A 56 -4.47 29.42 1.22
CA SER A 56 -5.79 29.05 1.72
C SER A 56 -6.01 27.55 1.52
N GLY A 57 -5.99 26.81 2.64
CA GLY A 57 -6.31 25.39 2.67
C GLY A 57 -5.13 24.43 2.48
N GLY A 58 -5.38 23.14 2.70
CA GLY A 58 -4.40 22.06 2.72
C GLY A 58 -4.83 20.99 3.73
N CYS A 59 -4.32 19.76 3.57
CA CYS A 59 -4.48 18.72 4.58
C CYS A 59 -3.23 18.76 5.46
N GLY A 60 -3.36 18.84 6.77
CA GLY A 60 -2.19 18.95 7.64
C GLY A 60 -2.27 18.06 8.86
N TYR A 61 -1.22 17.28 9.11
CA TYR A 61 -1.19 16.13 10.01
C TYR A 61 -2.07 16.17 11.28
N ASN A 62 -2.04 17.23 12.09
CA ASN A 62 -2.86 17.32 13.32
C ASN A 62 -3.91 18.44 13.33
N LYS A 63 -3.80 19.39 12.40
CA LYS A 63 -4.62 20.59 12.35
C LYS A 63 -4.54 21.23 10.98
N THR A 64 -5.61 21.91 10.59
CA THR A 64 -5.61 22.72 9.37
C THR A 64 -4.74 23.97 9.59
N PRO A 65 -3.85 24.33 8.65
CA PRO A 65 -3.03 25.53 8.77
C PRO A 65 -3.87 26.81 8.65
N GLU A 66 -3.63 27.78 9.53
CA GLU A 66 -4.36 29.06 9.57
C GLU A 66 -3.53 30.24 9.00
N GLN A 67 -2.33 29.97 8.49
CA GLN A 67 -1.40 31.01 8.04
C GLN A 67 -1.66 31.40 6.57
N ASN A 68 -1.98 32.67 6.32
CA ASN A 68 -2.12 33.22 4.96
C ASN A 68 -0.78 33.34 4.20
N SER A 69 0.34 33.31 4.93
CA SER A 69 1.70 33.43 4.40
C SER A 69 2.59 32.39 5.04
N ILE A 70 3.24 31.56 4.22
CA ILE A 70 4.17 30.52 4.65
C ILE A 70 5.56 30.85 4.09
N THR A 71 6.58 30.85 4.95
CA THR A 71 7.98 30.96 4.53
C THR A 71 8.51 29.58 4.16
N LEU A 72 9.17 29.48 3.00
CA LEU A 72 9.75 28.25 2.49
C LEU A 72 11.27 28.25 2.62
N TYR A 73 11.83 27.07 2.87
CA TYR A 73 13.26 26.81 2.93
C TYR A 73 13.59 25.59 2.09
N GLN A 74 14.85 25.48 1.67
CA GLN A 74 15.35 24.27 1.00
C GLN A 74 15.11 23.02 1.88
N PRO A 75 14.60 21.92 1.30
CA PRO A 75 14.42 20.68 2.04
C PRO A 75 15.77 20.10 2.46
N ARG A 76 15.82 19.43 3.60
CA ARG A 76 17.08 18.82 4.08
C ARG A 76 17.27 17.44 3.42
N PRO A 77 18.52 16.99 3.20
CA PRO A 77 18.79 15.70 2.57
C PRO A 77 18.12 14.50 3.25
N ARG A 78 17.95 14.55 4.57
CA ARG A 78 17.29 13.49 5.35
C ARG A 78 15.84 13.28 4.93
N GLU A 79 15.03 14.34 4.92
CA GLU A 79 13.61 14.22 4.60
C GLU A 79 13.39 13.95 3.10
N LEU A 80 14.27 14.43 2.22
CA LEU A 80 14.27 14.01 0.81
C LEU A 80 14.48 12.50 0.67
N SER A 81 15.42 11.93 1.42
CA SER A 81 15.67 10.48 1.43
C SER A 81 14.47 9.69 1.99
N GLN A 82 13.82 10.20 3.03
CA GLN A 82 12.59 9.62 3.60
C GLN A 82 11.46 9.58 2.57
N ILE A 83 11.15 10.73 1.96
CA ILE A 83 10.12 10.84 0.94
C ILE A 83 10.41 9.91 -0.25
N ASN A 84 11.65 9.90 -0.75
CA ASN A 84 12.03 9.01 -1.84
C ASN A 84 11.86 7.52 -1.47
N SER A 85 12.15 7.15 -0.21
CA SER A 85 11.94 5.79 0.28
C SER A 85 10.45 5.41 0.32
N ILE A 86 9.58 6.31 0.79
CA ILE A 86 8.12 6.12 0.78
C ILE A 86 7.61 5.95 -0.66
N LEU A 87 8.03 6.84 -1.57
CA LEU A 87 7.57 6.84 -2.96
C LEU A 87 7.98 5.58 -3.71
N LYS A 88 9.16 5.02 -3.42
CA LYS A 88 9.61 3.75 -3.99
C LYS A 88 8.60 2.61 -3.77
N PHE A 89 7.98 2.53 -2.59
CA PHE A 89 6.98 1.50 -2.27
C PHE A 89 5.59 1.79 -2.84
N SER A 90 5.30 3.05 -3.19
CA SER A 90 4.06 3.41 -3.89
C SER A 90 4.10 3.09 -5.39
N GLY A 91 5.29 2.83 -5.96
CA GLY A 91 5.47 2.60 -7.39
C GLY A 91 5.29 3.86 -8.25
N LEU A 92 5.18 5.04 -7.64
CA LEU A 92 4.94 6.31 -8.31
C LEU A 92 6.21 7.16 -8.42
N ALA A 93 6.35 7.86 -9.54
CA ALA A 93 7.39 8.86 -9.71
C ALA A 93 7.16 10.05 -8.77
N SER A 94 8.24 10.62 -8.24
CA SER A 94 8.15 11.84 -7.43
C SER A 94 7.71 13.02 -8.29
N ASN A 95 6.49 13.49 -8.05
CA ASN A 95 5.91 14.68 -8.70
C ASN A 95 5.55 15.77 -7.67
N PHE A 96 6.27 15.78 -6.54
CA PHE A 96 6.06 16.71 -5.44
C PHE A 96 7.14 17.78 -5.39
N LYS A 97 6.72 19.02 -5.18
CA LYS A 97 7.58 20.09 -4.71
C LYS A 97 7.71 19.99 -3.19
N ILE A 98 8.91 19.71 -2.71
CA ILE A 98 9.18 19.42 -1.30
C ILE A 98 9.93 20.60 -0.69
N PHE A 99 9.38 21.19 0.36
CA PHE A 99 10.03 22.31 1.05
C PHE A 99 9.88 22.19 2.56
N SER A 100 10.92 22.63 3.27
CA SER A 100 10.80 22.93 4.70
C SER A 100 10.02 24.23 4.88
N ALA A 101 9.22 24.34 5.94
CA ALA A 101 8.35 25.50 6.17
C ALA A 101 8.15 25.81 7.67
N ASN A 102 7.80 27.05 7.99
CA ASN A 102 7.58 27.54 9.37
C ASN A 102 6.13 27.33 9.86
N ILE A 103 5.61 26.13 9.68
CA ILE A 103 4.17 25.83 9.81
C ILE A 103 3.81 25.04 11.07
N GLU A 104 4.80 24.61 11.87
CA GLU A 104 4.61 23.75 13.07
C GLU A 104 3.76 22.51 12.79
N ASN A 105 3.80 22.03 11.55
CA ASN A 105 2.99 20.93 11.04
C ASN A 105 3.68 20.29 9.82
N ALA A 106 3.07 19.25 9.26
CA ALA A 106 3.29 18.83 7.88
C ALA A 106 1.99 19.04 7.09
N ILE A 107 2.09 19.34 5.80
CA ILE A 107 0.95 19.69 4.94
C ILE A 107 1.14 19.14 3.52
N ALA A 108 0.09 18.48 3.03
CA ALA A 108 -0.15 18.18 1.63
C ALA A 108 -1.10 19.20 1.00
N THR A 109 -0.69 19.85 -0.10
CA THR A 109 -1.50 20.88 -0.75
C THR A 109 -1.21 21.01 -2.24
N ILE A 110 -2.13 21.59 -3.01
CA ILE A 110 -1.94 21.93 -4.42
C ILE A 110 -1.94 23.44 -4.56
N VAL A 111 -0.81 24.00 -5.03
CA VAL A 111 -0.67 25.43 -5.32
C VAL A 111 -0.33 25.58 -6.79
N ASN A 112 -1.06 26.44 -7.51
CA ASN A 112 -0.85 26.68 -8.94
C ASN A 112 -0.77 25.40 -9.79
N ASN A 113 -1.62 24.41 -9.46
CA ASN A 113 -1.70 23.10 -10.13
C ASN A 113 -0.48 22.18 -9.93
N GLU A 114 0.40 22.50 -8.98
CA GLU A 114 1.54 21.68 -8.58
C GLU A 114 1.34 21.12 -7.17
N ARG A 115 1.82 19.90 -6.93
CA ARG A 115 1.65 19.21 -5.64
C ARG A 115 2.80 19.58 -4.71
N TYR A 116 2.50 20.08 -3.54
CA TYR A 116 3.47 20.46 -2.52
C TYR A 116 3.38 19.55 -1.30
N ILE A 117 4.55 19.21 -0.76
CA ILE A 117 4.70 18.66 0.59
C ILE A 117 5.52 19.67 1.38
N LEU A 118 4.89 20.29 2.37
CA LEU A 118 5.50 21.27 3.26
C LEU A 118 5.63 20.66 4.64
N TYR A 119 6.78 20.80 5.28
CA TYR A 119 6.97 20.24 6.61
C TYR A 119 7.79 21.16 7.50
N ASP A 120 7.47 21.20 8.80
CA ASP A 120 8.31 21.83 9.80
C ASP A 120 9.35 20.82 10.30
N PRO A 121 10.65 21.01 10.01
CA PRO A 121 11.68 20.07 10.46
C PRO A 121 11.81 20.01 11.99
N ARG A 122 11.34 21.02 12.72
CA ARG A 122 11.34 21.03 14.19
C ARG A 122 10.29 20.06 14.73
N LEU A 123 9.12 19.98 14.09
CA LEU A 123 8.09 18.99 14.43
C LEU A 123 8.62 17.57 14.22
N LEU A 124 9.23 17.30 13.07
CA LEU A 124 9.74 15.97 12.75
C LEU A 124 10.82 15.55 13.76
N ALA A 125 11.80 16.44 14.01
CA ALA A 125 12.86 16.17 14.98
C ALA A 125 12.33 15.99 16.41
N TYR A 126 11.37 16.83 16.84
CA TYR A 126 10.72 16.71 18.14
C TYR A 126 10.03 15.35 18.30
N THR A 127 9.28 14.93 17.29
CA THR A 127 8.50 13.69 17.35
C THR A 127 9.41 12.47 17.37
N ASP A 128 10.46 12.46 16.56
CA ASP A 128 11.47 11.40 16.61
C ASP A 128 12.14 11.32 17.99
N GLN A 129 12.46 12.48 18.59
CA GLN A 129 13.08 12.53 19.91
C GLN A 129 12.14 12.03 21.03
N GLN A 130 10.87 12.43 21.01
CA GLN A 130 9.90 12.04 22.05
C GLN A 130 9.51 10.57 21.95
N SER A 131 9.36 10.05 20.74
CA SER A 131 9.08 8.63 20.50
C SER A 131 10.32 7.74 20.64
N GLY A 132 11.51 8.32 20.56
CA GLY A 132 12.77 7.58 20.47
C GLY A 132 12.94 6.85 19.14
N ASP A 133 12.25 7.30 18.08
CA ASP A 133 12.07 6.52 16.87
C ASP A 133 12.06 7.36 15.57
N TYR A 134 12.96 7.01 14.64
CA TYR A 134 13.02 7.54 13.28
C TYR A 134 11.73 7.30 12.47
N TRP A 135 10.97 6.26 12.81
CA TRP A 135 9.72 5.94 12.12
C TRP A 135 8.62 6.99 12.33
N SER A 136 8.73 7.83 13.36
CA SER A 136 7.73 8.86 13.63
C SER A 136 7.68 9.93 12.54
N SER A 137 8.82 10.51 12.19
CA SER A 137 8.92 11.46 11.06
C SER A 137 8.57 10.81 9.72
N MET A 138 8.94 9.53 9.53
CA MET A 138 8.54 8.76 8.34
C MET A 138 7.01 8.61 8.26
N SER A 139 6.34 8.32 9.39
CA SER A 139 4.88 8.18 9.48
C SER A 139 4.15 9.46 9.10
N ILE A 140 4.62 10.61 9.60
CA ILE A 140 4.06 11.93 9.27
C ILE A 140 4.20 12.21 7.76
N LEU A 141 5.38 12.01 7.19
CA LEU A 141 5.61 12.24 5.76
C LEU A 141 4.81 11.27 4.88
N ALA A 142 4.69 10.00 5.28
CA ALA A 142 3.89 9.00 4.56
C ALA A 142 2.40 9.37 4.57
N HIS A 143 1.89 9.89 5.68
CA HIS A 143 0.53 10.38 5.79
C HIS A 143 0.26 11.52 4.79
N GLU A 144 1.13 12.53 4.71
CA GLU A 144 0.98 13.64 3.75
C GLU A 144 1.05 13.16 2.28
N ILE A 145 1.90 12.19 1.98
CA ILE A 145 1.93 11.56 0.66
C ILE A 145 0.60 10.84 0.40
N GLY A 146 0.05 10.14 1.40
CA GLY A 146 -1.25 9.48 1.34
C GLY A 146 -2.38 10.41 0.89
N HIS A 147 -2.44 11.64 1.42
CA HIS A 147 -3.40 12.65 0.98
C HIS A 147 -3.31 12.98 -0.52
N HIS A 148 -2.10 13.06 -1.05
CA HIS A 148 -1.91 13.30 -2.48
C HIS A 148 -2.29 12.10 -3.33
N LEU A 149 -1.99 10.88 -2.88
CA LEU A 149 -2.25 9.67 -3.65
C LEU A 149 -3.75 9.34 -3.71
N ALA A 150 -4.47 9.58 -2.61
CA ALA A 150 -5.92 9.41 -2.56
C ALA A 150 -6.70 10.59 -3.16
N GLY A 151 -6.02 11.67 -3.57
CA GLY A 151 -6.65 12.81 -4.23
C GLY A 151 -7.36 13.78 -3.29
N HIS A 152 -7.14 13.68 -1.98
CA HIS A 152 -7.74 14.53 -0.95
C HIS A 152 -7.44 16.03 -1.18
N THR A 153 -6.26 16.32 -1.73
CA THR A 153 -5.78 17.69 -1.99
C THR A 153 -6.46 18.38 -3.19
N ILE A 154 -7.21 17.65 -4.02
CA ILE A 154 -7.88 18.20 -5.22
C ILE A 154 -9.08 19.07 -4.84
N SER A 155 -9.82 18.69 -3.79
CA SER A 155 -11.10 19.32 -3.44
C SER A 155 -10.97 20.74 -2.85
N LYS A 156 -9.75 21.20 -2.54
CA LYS A 156 -9.43 22.46 -1.84
C LYS A 156 -10.16 22.68 -0.49
N LYS A 157 -10.92 21.70 0.01
CA LYS A 157 -11.72 21.81 1.24
C LYS A 157 -10.91 21.56 2.52
N GLY A 158 -9.65 21.13 2.39
CA GLY A 158 -8.77 20.80 3.52
C GLY A 158 -9.10 19.44 4.15
N SER A 159 -8.47 19.16 5.30
CA SER A 159 -8.65 17.91 6.06
C SER A 159 -10.10 17.64 6.44
N ASN A 160 -10.51 16.37 6.35
CA ASN A 160 -11.76 15.89 6.92
C ASN A 160 -11.58 14.48 7.52
N PRO A 161 -12.47 14.03 8.43
CA PRO A 161 -12.23 12.82 9.19
C PRO A 161 -12.06 11.53 8.37
N SER A 162 -12.70 11.38 7.20
CA SER A 162 -12.49 10.19 6.37
C SER A 162 -11.13 10.21 5.68
N ASP A 163 -10.75 11.35 5.12
CA ASP A 163 -9.48 11.52 4.41
C ASP A 163 -8.27 11.29 5.32
N GLU A 164 -8.37 11.76 6.57
CA GLU A 164 -7.33 11.55 7.60
C GLU A 164 -7.15 10.06 7.92
N LEU A 165 -8.24 9.30 8.05
CA LEU A 165 -8.17 7.86 8.33
C LEU A 165 -7.63 7.06 7.14
N GLU A 166 -7.94 7.48 5.91
CA GLU A 166 -7.37 6.88 4.71
C GLU A 166 -5.86 7.16 4.60
N ALA A 167 -5.43 8.39 4.89
CA ALA A 167 -4.02 8.76 4.93
C ALA A 167 -3.24 8.04 6.07
N ASP A 168 -3.84 7.89 7.24
CA ASP A 168 -3.29 7.11 8.37
C ASP A 168 -3.12 5.63 8.00
N LYS A 169 -4.13 5.05 7.35
CA LYS A 169 -4.07 3.68 6.86
C LYS A 169 -2.96 3.51 5.84
N PHE A 170 -2.83 4.43 4.88
CA PHE A 170 -1.73 4.40 3.92
C PHE A 170 -0.37 4.50 4.61
N SER A 171 -0.23 5.38 5.60
CA SER A 171 1.00 5.52 6.39
C SER A 171 1.40 4.19 7.04
N GLY A 172 0.47 3.54 7.76
CA GLY A 172 0.72 2.23 8.36
C GLY A 172 1.14 1.16 7.35
N PHE A 173 0.50 1.13 6.18
CA PHE A 173 0.84 0.19 5.11
C PHE A 173 2.27 0.37 4.60
N VAL A 174 2.68 1.60 4.29
CA VAL A 174 4.02 1.86 3.74
C VAL A 174 5.10 1.67 4.81
N LEU A 175 4.83 2.04 6.07
CA LEU A 175 5.79 1.84 7.16
C LEU A 175 6.10 0.36 7.37
N TYR A 176 5.11 -0.53 7.25
CA TYR A 176 5.38 -1.96 7.23
C TYR A 176 6.33 -2.37 6.11
N LYS A 177 6.05 -1.94 4.86
CA LYS A 177 6.86 -2.29 3.69
C LYS A 177 8.30 -1.75 3.80
N LEU A 178 8.48 -0.63 4.51
CA LEU A 178 9.79 -0.06 4.85
C LEU A 178 10.51 -0.81 5.99
N GLY A 179 9.82 -1.64 6.76
CA GLY A 179 10.40 -2.48 7.82
C GLY A 179 10.08 -2.04 9.26
N ALA A 180 9.16 -1.09 9.45
CA ALA A 180 8.74 -0.68 10.79
C ALA A 180 7.92 -1.78 11.49
N THR A 181 8.14 -1.99 12.78
CA THR A 181 7.20 -2.76 13.61
C THR A 181 5.89 -1.98 13.82
N LEU A 182 4.82 -2.65 14.23
CA LEU A 182 3.53 -2.00 14.47
C LEU A 182 3.62 -0.89 15.54
N ALA A 183 4.38 -1.12 16.61
CA ALA A 183 4.58 -0.12 17.66
C ALA A 183 5.25 1.15 17.13
N GLN A 184 6.29 0.97 16.29
CA GLN A 184 7.00 2.06 15.64
C GLN A 184 6.10 2.83 14.66
N ALA A 185 5.26 2.12 13.89
CA ALA A 185 4.30 2.76 12.99
C ALA A 185 3.26 3.63 13.71
N LYS A 186 2.91 3.27 14.95
CA LYS A 186 1.96 4.01 15.79
C LYS A 186 2.59 5.17 16.59
N ALA A 187 3.91 5.19 16.75
CA ALA A 187 4.60 6.04 17.73
C ALA A 187 4.35 7.55 17.55
N ALA A 188 4.29 8.04 16.30
CA ALA A 188 3.97 9.44 16.03
C ALA A 188 2.56 9.82 16.51
N MET A 189 1.57 8.96 16.25
CA MET A 189 0.18 9.21 16.63
C MET A 189 -0.04 9.09 18.14
N GLU A 190 0.67 8.18 18.81
CA GLU A 190 0.67 8.09 20.28
C GLU A 190 1.19 9.40 20.91
N THR A 191 2.26 9.95 20.32
CA THR A 191 2.96 11.14 20.81
C THR A 191 2.18 12.43 20.56
N LEU A 192 1.64 12.61 19.34
CA LEU A 192 1.07 13.87 18.89
C LEU A 192 -0.46 13.90 18.84
N GLY A 193 -1.12 12.74 18.84
CA GLY A 193 -2.56 12.64 18.64
C GLY A 193 -3.35 13.28 19.77
N SER A 194 -4.49 13.90 19.42
CA SER A 194 -5.47 14.40 20.39
C SER A 194 -6.41 13.28 20.85
N GLU A 195 -6.66 13.17 22.15
CA GLU A 195 -7.70 12.25 22.67
C GLU A 195 -9.12 12.66 22.25
N THR A 196 -9.30 13.92 21.85
CA THR A 196 -10.59 14.49 21.44
C THR A 196 -10.68 14.65 19.93
N GLU A 197 -11.83 14.27 19.36
CA GLU A 197 -12.14 14.49 17.94
C GLU A 197 -12.48 15.97 17.68
N SER A 198 -12.09 16.44 16.50
CA SER A 198 -12.44 17.76 15.97
C SER A 198 -13.27 17.62 14.68
N LEU A 199 -13.71 18.74 14.11
CA LEU A 199 -14.44 18.74 12.84
C LEU A 199 -13.60 18.17 11.68
N THR A 200 -12.27 18.31 11.74
CA THR A 200 -11.37 17.95 10.63
C THR A 200 -10.51 16.73 10.94
N HIS A 201 -10.18 16.48 12.20
CA HIS A 201 -9.28 15.40 12.61
C HIS A 201 -9.96 14.45 13.63
N PRO A 202 -9.97 13.13 13.37
CA PRO A 202 -10.47 12.13 14.30
C PRO A 202 -9.67 12.07 15.61
N ALA A 203 -10.27 11.52 16.66
CA ALA A 203 -9.57 11.20 17.90
C ALA A 203 -8.44 10.17 17.68
N LYS A 204 -7.37 10.28 18.47
CA LYS A 204 -6.15 9.45 18.44
C LYS A 204 -6.45 7.97 18.26
N GLN A 205 -7.36 7.40 19.04
CA GLN A 205 -7.67 5.97 18.98
C GLN A 205 -8.15 5.51 17.59
N ARG A 206 -8.96 6.32 16.91
CA ARG A 206 -9.44 5.99 15.55
C ARG A 206 -8.29 6.02 14.53
N ARG A 207 -7.40 7.00 14.68
CA ARG A 207 -6.20 7.15 13.84
C ARG A 207 -5.23 5.98 14.05
N LEU A 208 -4.96 5.60 15.30
CA LEU A 208 -4.16 4.42 15.65
C LEU A 208 -4.74 3.12 15.06
N ALA A 209 -6.06 2.95 15.09
CA ALA A 209 -6.72 1.80 14.50
C ALA A 209 -6.60 1.78 12.97
N ALA A 210 -6.64 2.94 12.31
CA ALA A 210 -6.42 3.03 10.87
C ALA A 210 -4.97 2.68 10.49
N ILE A 211 -3.98 3.22 11.20
CA ILE A 211 -2.56 2.87 11.04
C ILE A 211 -2.36 1.35 11.19
N GLU A 212 -2.91 0.76 12.25
CA GLU A 212 -2.84 -0.68 12.49
C GLU A 212 -3.43 -1.49 11.35
N LYS A 213 -4.61 -1.09 10.87
CA LYS A 213 -5.26 -1.76 9.75
C LYS A 213 -4.37 -1.76 8.51
N GLY A 214 -3.79 -0.61 8.14
CA GLY A 214 -2.89 -0.53 6.99
C GLY A 214 -1.64 -1.38 7.15
N TRP A 215 -1.03 -1.35 8.34
CA TRP A 215 0.13 -2.17 8.68
C TRP A 215 -0.18 -3.66 8.56
N ASN A 216 -1.33 -4.11 9.10
CA ASN A 216 -1.76 -5.50 9.02
C ASN A 216 -2.05 -5.94 7.57
N GLU A 217 -2.70 -5.10 6.76
CA GLU A 217 -2.91 -5.40 5.33
C GLU A 217 -1.58 -5.57 4.57
N ALA A 218 -0.60 -4.73 4.85
CA ALA A 218 0.74 -4.87 4.27
C ALA A 218 1.47 -6.13 4.75
N ASN A 219 1.22 -6.53 6.00
CA ASN A 219 1.77 -7.72 6.64
C ASN A 219 1.20 -9.03 6.12
N GLU A 220 -0.12 -9.09 5.96
CA GLU A 220 -0.82 -10.22 5.35
C GLU A 220 -0.34 -10.44 3.90
N THR A 221 -0.04 -9.35 3.19
CA THR A 221 0.47 -9.41 1.81
C THR A 221 1.99 -9.56 1.70
N ARG A 222 2.74 -9.73 2.81
CA ARG A 222 4.21 -9.83 2.78
C ARG A 222 4.73 -10.93 1.86
N TYR A 223 3.99 -12.01 1.75
CA TYR A 223 4.34 -13.18 0.95
C TYR A 223 3.35 -13.42 -0.19
N ASN A 224 2.35 -12.55 -0.34
CA ASN A 224 1.57 -12.46 -1.57
C ASN A 224 2.43 -11.66 -2.55
N SER A 225 3.42 -12.33 -3.16
CA SER A 225 4.11 -11.79 -4.33
C SER A 225 3.08 -11.41 -5.39
N ALA A 226 3.47 -10.64 -6.41
CA ALA A 226 2.63 -10.41 -7.58
C ALA A 226 2.00 -11.74 -8.00
N ILE A 227 0.66 -11.84 -8.02
CA ILE A 227 -0.01 -13.08 -8.43
C ILE A 227 0.37 -13.27 -9.90
N PRO A 228 1.26 -14.23 -10.23
CA PRO A 228 1.62 -14.44 -11.61
C PRO A 228 0.34 -14.86 -12.33
N PRO A 229 0.12 -14.40 -13.59
CA PRO A 229 -1.07 -14.82 -14.36
C PRO A 229 -1.16 -16.34 -14.30
N PRO A 230 -2.34 -16.98 -14.21
CA PRO A 230 -2.43 -18.44 -14.20
C PRO A 230 -1.53 -19.03 -15.30
N PRO A 231 -0.85 -20.18 -15.09
CA PRO A 231 -0.07 -20.81 -16.15
C PRO A 231 -0.96 -20.91 -17.40
N PRO A 232 -0.48 -20.51 -18.60
CA PRO A 232 -1.30 -20.53 -19.79
C PRO A 232 -1.89 -21.93 -19.97
N ASP A 233 -3.22 -22.03 -20.01
CA ASP A 233 -4.07 -23.24 -20.08
C ASP A 233 -4.23 -24.08 -18.78
N ILE A 234 -4.56 -23.45 -17.65
CA ILE A 234 -5.16 -24.15 -16.48
C ILE A 234 -6.70 -24.11 -16.47
N ASP A 235 -7.32 -23.28 -17.32
CA ASP A 235 -8.78 -23.15 -17.39
C ASP A 235 -9.45 -24.26 -18.21
N ASP A 236 -8.69 -25.10 -18.92
CA ASP A 236 -9.22 -26.25 -19.68
C ASP A 236 -8.58 -27.56 -19.19
N PHE A 237 -9.34 -28.32 -18.42
CA PHE A 237 -8.93 -29.54 -17.70
C PHE A 237 -8.59 -30.75 -18.61
N THR A 238 -8.22 -30.51 -19.87
CA THR A 238 -8.07 -31.55 -20.90
C THR A 238 -6.63 -31.88 -21.32
N GLY A 239 -5.60 -31.13 -20.86
CA GLY A 239 -4.22 -31.44 -21.30
C GLY A 239 -3.01 -30.91 -20.51
N GLY A 240 -3.19 -30.07 -19.48
CA GLY A 240 -2.06 -29.48 -18.73
C GLY A 240 -1.46 -30.38 -17.66
N MET A 241 -0.12 -30.48 -17.58
CA MET A 241 0.58 -31.21 -16.51
C MET A 241 0.76 -30.29 -15.29
N SER A 242 -0.14 -30.40 -14.30
CA SER A 242 -0.10 -29.58 -13.07
C SER A 242 0.65 -30.24 -11.91
N GLU A 243 1.10 -31.48 -12.07
CA GLU A 243 1.68 -32.33 -11.03
C GLU A 243 2.87 -33.10 -11.59
N PHE A 244 4.00 -33.02 -10.89
CA PHE A 244 5.28 -33.63 -11.22
C PHE A 244 5.66 -34.53 -10.05
N ASN A 245 5.74 -35.83 -10.32
CA ASN A 245 6.15 -36.82 -9.34
C ASN A 245 7.67 -36.95 -9.28
N THR A 246 8.16 -37.72 -8.33
CA THR A 246 9.59 -37.89 -8.08
C THR A 246 10.35 -38.37 -9.32
N GLU A 247 9.79 -39.30 -10.09
CA GLU A 247 10.38 -39.77 -11.35
C GLU A 247 10.49 -38.68 -12.43
N ASN A 248 9.73 -37.60 -12.34
CA ASN A 248 9.78 -36.47 -13.28
C ASN A 248 10.80 -35.41 -12.86
N LEU A 249 11.33 -35.51 -11.64
CA LEU A 249 12.15 -34.48 -11.00
C LEU A 249 13.56 -34.96 -10.67
N LEU A 250 13.79 -36.27 -10.57
CA LEU A 250 15.08 -36.86 -10.23
C LEU A 250 15.56 -37.79 -11.35
N ASP A 251 16.88 -37.83 -11.56
CA ASP A 251 17.52 -38.85 -12.39
C ASP A 251 17.40 -40.26 -11.78
N GLU A 252 17.78 -41.30 -12.54
CA GLU A 252 17.66 -42.70 -12.09
C GLU A 252 18.52 -43.00 -10.84
N GLU A 253 19.68 -42.36 -10.71
CA GLU A 253 20.61 -42.58 -9.59
C GLU A 253 20.02 -41.99 -8.30
N SER A 254 19.67 -40.70 -8.31
CA SER A 254 19.04 -40.01 -7.18
C SER A 254 17.69 -40.63 -6.82
N TYR A 255 16.87 -41.02 -7.81
CA TYR A 255 15.62 -41.74 -7.56
C TYR A 255 15.85 -43.07 -6.84
N SER A 256 16.82 -43.87 -7.30
CA SER A 256 17.12 -45.18 -6.72
C SER A 256 17.82 -45.07 -5.34
N ALA A 257 18.45 -43.93 -5.05
CA ALA A 257 19.09 -43.65 -3.78
C ALA A 257 18.11 -43.26 -2.66
N LEU A 258 16.84 -42.99 -2.97
CA LEU A 258 15.80 -42.71 -1.99
C LEU A 258 15.56 -43.94 -1.10
N LYS A 259 15.98 -43.89 0.16
CA LYS A 259 15.77 -44.96 1.15
C LYS A 259 14.76 -44.52 2.22
N SER A 260 13.96 -45.46 2.70
CA SER A 260 12.95 -45.24 3.75
C SER A 260 13.60 -44.79 5.07
N ARG A 261 13.60 -43.47 5.35
CA ARG A 261 13.70 -42.72 6.63
C ARG A 261 14.70 -43.14 7.75
N ASN A 262 15.33 -44.32 7.73
CA ASN A 262 16.12 -44.89 8.84
C ASN A 262 17.43 -45.60 8.41
N GLY A 263 18.10 -45.14 7.35
CA GLY A 263 19.45 -45.59 7.02
C GLY A 263 20.20 -44.51 6.23
N ASN A 264 21.55 -44.57 6.21
CA ASN A 264 22.40 -43.67 5.42
C ASN A 264 21.98 -43.66 3.93
N GLY A 265 21.09 -42.75 3.56
CA GLY A 265 20.44 -42.62 2.26
C GLY A 265 19.51 -41.41 2.24
N SER A 266 19.19 -40.92 1.05
CA SER A 266 18.36 -39.73 0.87
C SER A 266 16.89 -40.03 1.21
N TRP A 267 16.19 -39.11 1.87
CA TRP A 267 14.80 -39.23 2.30
C TRP A 267 13.95 -38.13 1.65
N VAL A 268 12.65 -38.40 1.44
CA VAL A 268 11.69 -37.41 0.93
C VAL A 268 10.80 -36.94 2.07
N SER A 269 10.61 -35.62 2.16
CA SER A 269 9.74 -34.99 3.14
C SER A 269 8.27 -35.32 2.91
N ASP A 270 7.45 -35.10 3.95
CA ASP A 270 6.02 -34.94 3.72
C ASP A 270 5.72 -33.70 2.85
N LYS A 271 4.53 -33.66 2.25
CA LYS A 271 4.13 -32.60 1.32
C LYS A 271 3.77 -31.31 2.05
N CYS A 272 4.59 -30.28 1.91
CA CYS A 272 4.33 -28.92 2.37
C CYS A 272 3.54 -28.11 1.33
N GLU A 273 2.98 -26.98 1.74
CA GLU A 273 2.47 -25.95 0.82
C GLU A 273 3.23 -24.65 1.05
N GLY A 274 3.59 -23.97 -0.03
CA GLY A 274 4.35 -22.74 0.03
C GLY A 274 4.14 -21.83 -1.16
N ILE A 275 4.70 -20.63 -1.06
CA ILE A 275 4.72 -19.61 -2.10
C ILE A 275 6.16 -19.42 -2.54
N ILE A 276 6.40 -19.48 -3.85
CA ILE A 276 7.72 -19.14 -4.40
C ILE A 276 7.92 -17.64 -4.24
N THR A 277 8.96 -17.24 -3.51
CA THR A 277 9.27 -15.83 -3.24
C THR A 277 10.35 -15.30 -4.17
N GLU A 278 11.35 -16.12 -4.49
CA GLU A 278 12.49 -15.75 -5.34
C GLU A 278 12.92 -16.94 -6.21
N VAL A 279 13.54 -16.65 -7.36
CA VAL A 279 14.10 -17.64 -8.28
C VAL A 279 15.51 -17.22 -8.67
N ASP A 280 16.46 -18.13 -8.50
CA ASP A 280 17.81 -18.01 -9.04
C ASP A 280 17.92 -18.92 -10.27
N GLU A 281 17.66 -18.34 -11.44
CA GLU A 281 17.68 -19.04 -12.72
C GLU A 281 19.05 -19.66 -13.03
N LYS A 282 20.14 -19.08 -12.53
CA LYS A 282 21.50 -19.55 -12.82
C LYS A 282 21.79 -20.88 -12.11
N ASN A 283 21.27 -21.04 -10.90
CA ASN A 283 21.51 -22.22 -10.07
C ASN A 283 20.30 -23.15 -9.99
N THR A 284 19.23 -22.85 -10.75
CA THR A 284 17.94 -23.58 -10.73
C THR A 284 17.39 -23.78 -9.31
N THR A 285 17.52 -22.75 -8.47
CA THR A 285 17.04 -22.77 -7.09
C THR A 285 15.89 -21.79 -6.87
N TYR A 286 15.01 -22.15 -5.94
CA TYR A 286 13.75 -21.47 -5.69
C TYR A 286 13.61 -21.22 -4.19
N GLU A 287 13.44 -19.97 -3.78
CA GLU A 287 13.09 -19.66 -2.40
C GLU A 287 11.59 -19.86 -2.21
N ILE A 288 11.22 -20.65 -1.20
CA ILE A 288 9.84 -20.97 -0.88
C ILE A 288 9.54 -20.49 0.54
N TYR A 289 8.51 -19.67 0.66
CA TYR A 289 7.89 -19.34 1.93
C TYR A 289 6.84 -20.38 2.32
N ILE A 290 6.96 -20.95 3.52
CA ILE A 290 6.12 -22.07 3.95
C ILE A 290 4.80 -21.57 4.54
N THR A 291 3.70 -21.99 3.91
CA THR A 291 2.33 -21.65 4.30
C THR A 291 1.61 -22.78 5.04
N LYS A 292 2.02 -24.03 4.78
CA LYS A 292 1.52 -25.23 5.47
C LYS A 292 2.66 -26.24 5.59
N ASN A 293 2.87 -26.75 6.80
CA ASN A 293 3.84 -27.83 7.04
C ASN A 293 3.31 -29.18 6.51
N GLY A 294 4.21 -30.11 6.23
CA GLY A 294 3.88 -31.43 5.70
C GLY A 294 3.45 -32.46 6.74
N GLY A 295 3.73 -32.24 8.03
CA GLY A 295 3.49 -33.22 9.09
C GLY A 295 3.87 -32.71 10.48
N SER A 296 3.79 -33.60 11.49
CA SER A 296 3.95 -33.30 12.93
C SER A 296 5.38 -33.42 13.47
N ASP A 297 6.37 -33.75 12.63
CA ASP A 297 7.73 -34.00 13.11
C ASP A 297 8.49 -32.69 13.38
N GLU A 298 9.12 -32.58 14.56
CA GLU A 298 9.82 -31.39 15.04
C GLU A 298 11.01 -30.94 14.16
N SER A 299 11.48 -31.81 13.26
CA SER A 299 12.63 -31.62 12.36
C SER A 299 12.27 -31.14 10.94
N GLY A 300 10.99 -30.99 10.61
CA GLY A 300 10.53 -30.53 9.30
C GLY A 300 10.49 -29.01 9.14
N LEU A 301 10.22 -28.54 7.92
CA LEU A 301 9.97 -27.11 7.65
C LEU A 301 8.74 -26.61 8.40
N ARG A 302 8.86 -25.47 9.07
CA ARG A 302 7.80 -24.85 9.87
C ARG A 302 7.08 -23.79 9.04
N VAL A 303 5.82 -23.55 9.41
CA VAL A 303 5.08 -22.42 8.85
C VAL A 303 5.85 -21.13 9.13
N HIS A 304 5.91 -20.26 8.12
CA HIS A 304 6.70 -19.03 8.08
C HIS A 304 8.21 -19.17 7.83
N ASP A 305 8.74 -20.39 7.73
CA ASP A 305 10.12 -20.60 7.27
C ASP A 305 10.28 -20.16 5.81
N LYS A 306 11.51 -19.77 5.47
CA LYS A 306 11.98 -19.61 4.09
C LYS A 306 13.05 -20.64 3.80
N VAL A 307 12.94 -21.30 2.67
CA VAL A 307 13.89 -22.35 2.28
C VAL A 307 14.23 -22.26 0.80
N TRP A 308 15.50 -22.44 0.48
CA TRP A 308 15.95 -22.65 -0.88
C TRP A 308 15.85 -24.13 -1.25
N VAL A 309 15.21 -24.42 -2.38
CA VAL A 309 15.05 -25.78 -2.92
C VAL A 309 15.53 -25.78 -4.37
N SER A 310 16.40 -26.73 -4.70
CA SER A 310 16.97 -26.90 -6.03
C SER A 310 16.10 -27.79 -6.93
N LEU A 311 16.13 -27.52 -8.22
CA LEU A 311 15.55 -28.39 -9.25
C LEU A 311 16.70 -29.05 -10.04
N TYR A 312 16.74 -30.39 -10.05
CA TYR A 312 17.60 -31.15 -10.96
C TYR A 312 17.16 -30.95 -12.40
N ASP A 313 18.05 -31.21 -13.36
CA ASP A 313 17.72 -31.11 -14.77
C ASP A 313 16.56 -32.06 -15.12
N PRO A 314 15.36 -31.54 -15.47
CA PRO A 314 14.20 -32.39 -15.79
C PRO A 314 14.40 -33.22 -17.06
N TRP A 315 15.42 -32.90 -17.87
CA TRP A 315 15.77 -33.67 -19.06
C TRP A 315 16.48 -34.99 -18.73
N GLU A 316 17.22 -35.01 -17.63
CA GLU A 316 17.93 -36.19 -17.12
C GLU A 316 17.07 -37.00 -16.14
N ALA A 317 15.83 -36.57 -15.90
CA ALA A 317 14.91 -37.26 -15.01
C ALA A 317 14.65 -38.71 -15.47
N LYS A 318 14.49 -39.62 -14.50
CA LYS A 318 14.15 -41.04 -14.71
C LYS A 318 13.01 -41.22 -15.70
N GLN A 319 11.98 -40.39 -15.59
CA GLN A 319 10.95 -40.22 -16.59
C GLN A 319 11.01 -38.79 -17.12
N ALA A 320 11.80 -38.63 -18.18
CA ALA A 320 12.03 -37.36 -18.84
C ALA A 320 10.73 -36.61 -19.13
N VAL A 321 10.71 -35.34 -18.73
CA VAL A 321 9.59 -34.46 -18.98
C VAL A 321 9.74 -33.91 -20.40
N GLY A 322 8.84 -34.31 -21.30
CA GLY A 322 8.83 -33.77 -22.68
C GLY A 322 8.72 -32.24 -22.70
N ARG A 323 9.02 -31.61 -23.85
CA ARG A 323 9.03 -30.14 -24.00
C ARG A 323 7.80 -29.42 -23.44
N ALA A 324 6.61 -30.01 -23.63
CA ALA A 324 5.37 -29.47 -23.09
C ALA A 324 5.38 -29.46 -21.56
N GLY A 325 5.74 -30.59 -20.92
CA GLY A 325 5.86 -30.67 -19.46
C GLY A 325 6.93 -29.73 -18.88
N LEU A 326 8.04 -29.50 -19.59
CA LEU A 326 9.04 -28.53 -19.15
C LEU A 326 8.50 -27.10 -19.18
N SER A 327 7.74 -26.75 -20.24
CA SER A 327 7.04 -25.46 -20.30
C SER A 327 6.06 -25.29 -19.13
N TRP A 328 5.36 -26.36 -18.75
CA TRP A 328 4.47 -26.36 -17.59
C TRP A 328 5.22 -26.16 -16.28
N LEU A 329 6.34 -26.88 -16.09
CA LEU A 329 7.17 -26.76 -14.90
C LEU A 329 7.70 -25.34 -14.72
N HIS A 330 8.20 -24.72 -15.80
CA HIS A 330 8.65 -23.32 -15.79
C HIS A 330 7.51 -22.35 -15.48
N ALA A 331 6.28 -22.60 -15.96
CA ALA A 331 5.14 -21.72 -15.67
C ALA A 331 4.62 -21.84 -14.22
N ILE A 332 4.89 -22.98 -13.56
CA ILE A 332 4.55 -23.26 -12.16
C ILE A 332 5.62 -22.71 -11.21
N LEU A 333 6.90 -22.73 -11.62
CA LEU A 333 8.02 -22.32 -10.79
C LEU A 333 8.42 -20.86 -10.97
N VAL A 334 7.48 -19.93 -10.74
CA VAL A 334 7.73 -18.49 -10.79
C VAL A 334 7.33 -17.79 -9.48
N PRO A 335 7.93 -16.63 -9.14
CA PRO A 335 7.55 -15.90 -7.94
C PRO A 335 6.05 -15.62 -7.86
N GLY A 336 5.46 -15.87 -6.69
CA GLY A 336 4.03 -15.73 -6.39
C GLY A 336 3.17 -16.95 -6.68
N ARG A 337 3.75 -18.03 -7.24
CA ARG A 337 3.03 -19.29 -7.38
C ARG A 337 2.89 -20.00 -6.05
N ARG A 338 1.66 -20.45 -5.78
CA ARG A 338 1.38 -21.42 -4.72
C ARG A 338 1.65 -22.82 -5.26
N ILE A 339 2.42 -23.59 -4.50
CA ILE A 339 2.70 -24.98 -4.84
C ILE A 339 2.51 -25.85 -3.59
N ARG A 340 2.09 -27.10 -3.83
CA ARG A 340 2.31 -28.20 -2.91
C ARG A 340 3.58 -28.90 -3.36
N PHE A 341 4.53 -29.10 -2.46
CA PHE A 341 5.82 -29.68 -2.81
C PHE A 341 6.33 -30.63 -1.72
N ALA A 342 7.20 -31.54 -2.10
CA ALA A 342 8.05 -32.28 -1.16
C ALA A 342 9.50 -32.09 -1.58
N TYR A 343 10.42 -32.21 -0.62
CA TYR A 343 11.84 -32.06 -0.86
C TYR A 343 12.61 -33.28 -0.36
N GLY A 344 13.74 -33.59 -1.02
CA GLY A 344 14.75 -34.47 -0.47
C GLY A 344 15.95 -33.71 0.06
N GLU A 345 16.78 -34.36 0.87
CA GLU A 345 18.04 -33.83 1.38
C GLU A 345 19.20 -34.79 1.03
N GLU A 346 20.33 -34.24 0.58
CA GLU A 346 21.57 -34.97 0.28
C GLU A 346 22.68 -34.59 1.26
N GLY A 347 23.27 -35.59 1.93
CA GLY A 347 24.49 -35.41 2.74
C GLY A 347 24.30 -34.68 4.08
N THR A 348 25.39 -34.09 4.60
CA THR A 348 25.44 -33.40 5.90
C THR A 348 25.24 -31.88 5.80
N ALA A 349 25.07 -31.34 4.58
CA ALA A 349 24.73 -29.94 4.33
C ALA A 349 23.31 -29.86 3.75
N PRO A 350 22.51 -28.81 4.05
CA PRO A 350 21.11 -28.77 3.70
C PRO A 350 20.91 -28.33 2.23
N SER A 351 21.46 -29.08 1.28
CA SER A 351 21.05 -28.97 -0.12
C SER A 351 19.73 -29.72 -0.28
N ARG A 352 18.63 -28.96 -0.30
CA ARG A 352 17.29 -29.49 -0.56
C ARG A 352 16.99 -29.47 -2.03
N TYR A 353 16.29 -30.48 -2.50
CA TYR A 353 15.88 -30.57 -3.90
C TYR A 353 14.41 -30.99 -4.01
N PHE A 354 13.74 -30.61 -5.10
CA PHE A 354 12.35 -31.00 -5.33
C PHE A 354 12.22 -32.50 -5.58
N ALA A 355 11.38 -33.16 -4.79
CA ALA A 355 10.98 -34.55 -4.98
C ALA A 355 9.51 -34.70 -5.38
N TYR A 356 8.73 -33.62 -5.29
CA TYR A 356 7.35 -33.53 -5.75
C TYR A 356 6.98 -32.07 -5.95
N ILE A 357 6.23 -31.76 -7.02
CA ILE A 357 5.69 -30.42 -7.27
C ILE A 357 4.25 -30.55 -7.77
N LYS A 358 3.34 -29.78 -7.21
CA LYS A 358 1.98 -29.60 -7.72
C LYS A 358 1.58 -28.15 -7.64
N TYR A 359 1.08 -27.61 -8.74
CA TYR A 359 0.48 -26.28 -8.77
C TYR A 359 -0.78 -26.22 -7.91
N LEU A 360 -0.91 -25.16 -7.12
CA LEU A 360 -2.12 -24.83 -6.40
C LEU A 360 -2.71 -23.53 -6.98
N PRO A 361 -3.99 -23.53 -7.40
CA PRO A 361 -4.64 -22.31 -7.87
C PRO A 361 -4.72 -21.26 -6.75
N ALA A 362 -4.80 -19.99 -7.16
CA ALA A 362 -5.13 -18.91 -6.24
C ALA A 362 -6.50 -19.17 -5.60
N GLN A 363 -6.64 -18.89 -4.31
CA GLN A 363 -7.89 -19.03 -3.57
C GLN A 363 -8.65 -17.71 -3.53
#